data_AF-A0AA38MG91-F1
#
_entry.id   AF-A0AA38MG91-F1
#
_cell.length_a   1.000
_cell.length_b   1.000
_cell.length_c   1.000
_cell.angle_alpha   90.00
_cell.angle_beta   90.00
_cell.angle_gamma   90.00
#
_symmetry.space_group_name_H-M   'P 1'
#
loop_
_entity.id
_entity.type
_entity.pdbx_description
1 polymer ?
#
loop_
_entity_poly.entity_id
_entity_poly.type
_entity_poly.pdbx_seq_one_letter_code
_entity_poly.pdbx_strand_id
1 'polypeptide(L)'
;MLGFIMRNGRMFNDIMALKTLYYGFVVSKLEYGSIVWSPLYLSHQLQLERVQRKFLKYISFKIDGSYPERGIDYSSLLHRHGLSSLSDRRGFQCSKFMLKLITNKIDCPYKYYGLCKLSCPETCITLCGEWRRFIW
;
A
#
# COMPACT_ATOMS: atom_id res chain seq x y z
N MET A 1 2.84 -11.61 0.39
CA MET A 1 3.77 -10.70 1.11
C MET A 1 3.54 -10.66 2.63
N LEU A 2 2.35 -10.34 3.13
CA LEU A 2 2.09 -10.29 4.59
C LEU A 2 2.43 -11.60 5.33
N GLY A 3 2.17 -12.75 4.71
CA GLY A 3 2.49 -14.06 5.29
C GLY A 3 3.98 -14.30 5.53
N PHE A 4 4.88 -13.62 4.83
CA PHE A 4 6.30 -13.66 5.14
C PHE A 4 6.59 -12.90 6.44
N ILE A 5 6.02 -11.71 6.59
CA ILE A 5 6.12 -10.90 7.81
C ILE A 5 5.55 -11.66 9.00
N MET A 6 4.38 -12.29 8.87
CA MET A 6 3.76 -13.00 10.01
C MET A 6 4.56 -14.23 10.45
N ARG A 7 5.20 -14.95 9.52
CA ARG A 7 6.01 -16.13 9.82
C ARG A 7 7.33 -15.76 10.49
N ASN A 8 8.08 -14.82 9.91
CA ASN A 8 9.34 -14.34 10.49
C ASN A 8 9.07 -13.51 11.76
N GLY A 9 8.02 -12.69 11.72
CA GLY A 9 7.48 -11.84 12.79
C GLY A 9 7.09 -12.59 14.06
N ARG A 10 6.91 -13.91 14.00
CA ARG A 10 6.54 -14.72 15.17
C ARG A 10 7.58 -14.61 16.27
N MET A 11 8.87 -14.56 15.92
CA MET A 11 9.98 -14.49 16.87
C MET A 11 10.30 -13.06 17.33
N PHE A 12 9.73 -12.05 16.67
CA PHE A 12 9.92 -10.66 17.08
C PHE A 12 8.95 -10.34 18.23
N ASN A 13 9.52 -9.84 19.32
CA ASN A 13 8.80 -9.30 20.48
C ASN A 13 8.63 -7.78 20.37
N ASP A 14 9.49 -7.10 19.60
CA ASP A 14 9.39 -5.67 19.39
C ASP A 14 8.36 -5.33 18.28
N ILE A 15 7.34 -4.57 18.69
CA ILE A 15 6.26 -4.09 17.82
C ILE A 15 6.79 -3.03 16.85
N MET A 16 7.76 -2.22 17.27
CA MET A 16 8.32 -1.15 16.44
C MET A 16 9.08 -1.75 15.26
N ALA A 17 9.91 -2.77 15.51
CA ALA A 17 10.57 -3.55 14.45
C ALA A 17 9.55 -4.14 13.44
N LEU A 18 8.42 -4.69 13.91
CA LEU A 18 7.38 -5.22 13.03
C LEU A 18 6.72 -4.14 12.17
N LYS A 19 6.44 -2.96 12.74
CA LYS A 19 5.91 -1.80 12.00
C LYS A 19 6.91 -1.36 10.94
N THR A 20 8.20 -1.23 11.27
CA THR A 20 9.25 -0.84 10.33
C THR A 20 9.38 -1.81 9.18
N LEU A 21 9.35 -3.12 9.46
CA LEU A 21 9.43 -4.15 8.43
C LEU A 21 8.20 -4.15 7.50
N TYR A 22 7.01 -3.90 8.06
CA TYR A 22 5.81 -3.69 7.25
C TYR A 22 5.91 -2.47 6.34
N TYR A 23 6.38 -1.34 6.87
CA TYR A 23 6.58 -0.13 6.08
C TYR A 23 7.62 -0.32 4.97
N GLY A 24 8.76 -0.93 5.30
CA GLY A 24 9.86 -1.13 4.35
C GLY A 24 9.57 -2.17 3.28
N PHE A 25 8.78 -3.21 3.56
CA PHE A 25 8.54 -4.31 2.62
C PHE A 25 7.21 -4.23 1.88
N VAL A 26 6.11 -3.97 2.61
CA VAL A 26 4.76 -3.97 2.03
C VAL A 26 4.40 -2.58 1.56
N VAL A 27 4.48 -1.58 2.45
CA VAL A 27 4.01 -0.23 2.14
C VAL A 27 4.85 0.42 1.04
N SER A 28 6.17 0.26 1.06
CA SER A 28 7.06 0.76 -0.01
C SER A 28 6.65 0.28 -1.41
N LYS A 29 6.32 -1.01 -1.56
CA LYS A 29 5.87 -1.58 -2.83
C LYS A 29 4.49 -1.07 -3.25
N LEU A 30 3.57 -0.94 -2.28
CA LEU A 30 2.24 -0.40 -2.53
C LEU A 30 2.30 1.08 -2.94
N GLU A 31 3.13 1.87 -2.28
CA GLU A 31 3.33 3.28 -2.60
C GLU A 31 3.94 3.45 -3.99
N TYR A 32 4.92 2.62 -4.36
CA TYR A 32 5.47 2.61 -5.71
C TYR A 32 4.41 2.24 -6.77
N GLY A 33 3.68 1.14 -6.55
CA GLY A 33 2.63 0.68 -7.47
C GLY A 33 1.45 1.65 -7.58
N SER A 34 1.16 2.43 -6.54
CA SER A 34 0.02 3.36 -6.51
C SER A 34 0.09 4.48 -7.55
N ILE A 35 1.30 4.89 -7.96
CA ILE A 35 1.50 5.91 -8.99
C ILE A 35 1.17 5.33 -10.37
N VAL A 36 1.57 4.08 -10.61
CA VAL A 36 1.35 3.37 -11.89
C VAL A 36 -0.11 2.93 -12.03
N TRP A 37 -0.75 2.54 -10.92
CA TRP A 37 -2.11 1.98 -10.93
C TRP A 37 -3.22 3.03 -10.74
N SER A 38 -2.92 4.32 -10.87
CA SER A 38 -3.94 5.38 -10.78
C SER A 38 -4.73 5.49 -12.09
N PRO A 39 -6.07 5.40 -12.11
CA PRO A 39 -7.01 5.24 -10.99
C PRO A 39 -7.27 3.77 -10.58
N LEU A 40 -7.17 3.49 -9.27
CA LEU A 40 -7.50 2.17 -8.71
C LEU A 40 -9.02 2.02 -8.58
N TYR A 41 -9.61 1.01 -9.25
CA TYR A 41 -11.00 0.61 -9.00
C TYR A 41 -11.23 0.37 -7.50
N LEU A 42 -12.43 0.70 -7.00
CA LEU A 42 -12.83 0.55 -5.59
C LEU A 42 -12.55 -0.86 -5.04
N SER A 43 -12.72 -1.89 -5.88
CA SER A 43 -12.41 -3.28 -5.53
C SER A 43 -10.94 -3.49 -5.12
N HIS A 44 -10.00 -2.93 -5.88
CA HIS A 44 -8.57 -3.03 -5.59
C HIS A 44 -8.21 -2.22 -4.34
N GLN A 45 -8.83 -1.05 -4.14
CA GLN A 45 -8.64 -0.27 -2.92
C GLN A 45 -9.08 -1.07 -1.68
N LEU A 46 -10.25 -1.71 -1.73
CA LEU A 46 -10.74 -2.57 -0.65
C LEU A 46 -9.83 -3.78 -0.40
N GLN A 47 -9.24 -4.37 -1.44
CA GLN A 47 -8.26 -5.46 -1.27
C GLN A 47 -7.00 -5.00 -0.54
N LEU A 48 -6.50 -3.80 -0.85
CA LEU A 48 -5.35 -3.21 -0.16
C LEU A 48 -5.67 -2.93 1.31
N GLU A 49 -6.83 -2.33 1.59
CA GLU A 49 -7.29 -2.08 2.97
C GLU A 49 -7.48 -3.39 3.75
N ARG A 50 -7.90 -4.49 3.10
CA ARG A 50 -7.97 -5.82 3.74
C ARG A 50 -6.59 -6.33 4.16
N VAL A 51 -5.55 -6.09 3.37
CA VAL A 51 -4.16 -6.46 3.73
C VAL A 51 -3.70 -5.67 4.95
N GLN A 52 -3.92 -4.35 4.97
CA GLN A 52 -3.60 -3.51 6.13
C GLN A 52 -4.40 -3.94 7.37
N ARG A 53 -5.70 -4.20 7.23
CA ARG A 53 -6.54 -4.69 8.33
C ARG A 53 -6.03 -6.02 8.90
N LYS A 54 -5.58 -6.95 8.04
CA LYS A 54 -4.99 -8.22 8.49
C LYS A 54 -3.71 -8.00 9.29
N PHE A 55 -2.89 -7.03 8.89
CA PHE A 55 -1.68 -6.64 9.62
C PHE A 55 -2.01 -6.01 10.98
N LEU A 56 -2.96 -5.09 11.05
CA LEU A 56 -3.40 -4.46 12.30
C LEU A 56 -3.88 -5.50 13.31
N LYS A 57 -4.67 -6.48 12.86
CA LYS A 57 -5.13 -7.57 13.73
C LYS A 57 -3.97 -8.42 14.25
N TYR A 58 -2.95 -8.66 13.42
CA TYR A 58 -1.74 -9.36 13.85
C TYR A 58 -0.95 -8.59 14.90
N ILE A 59 -0.80 -7.27 14.75
CA ILE A 59 -0.16 -6.44 15.78
C ILE A 59 -1.01 -6.44 17.06
N SER A 60 -2.33 -6.23 16.98
CA SER A 60 -3.20 -6.28 18.15
C SER A 60 -3.08 -7.61 18.90
N PHE A 61 -3.03 -8.72 18.17
CA PHE A 61 -2.79 -10.04 18.77
C PHE A 61 -1.43 -10.14 19.48
N LYS A 62 -0.39 -9.50 18.95
CA LYS A 62 0.94 -9.44 19.57
C LYS A 62 0.97 -8.57 20.84
N ILE A 63 0.15 -7.52 20.92
CA ILE A 63 0.08 -6.62 22.09
C ILE A 63 -0.83 -7.19 23.18
N ASP A 64 -2.06 -7.56 22.81
CA ASP A 64 -3.11 -7.92 23.75
C ASP A 64 -3.15 -9.43 24.06
N GLY A 65 -2.42 -10.25 23.29
CA GLY A 65 -2.46 -11.71 23.37
C GLY A 65 -3.77 -12.34 22.91
N SER A 66 -4.78 -11.53 22.58
CA SER A 66 -6.10 -11.96 22.11
C SER A 66 -6.42 -11.39 20.74
N TYR A 67 -7.19 -12.13 19.95
CA TYR A 67 -7.59 -11.66 18.62
C TYR A 67 -8.78 -10.69 18.76
N PRO A 68 -8.71 -9.50 18.14
CA PRO A 68 -9.81 -8.54 18.18
C PRO A 68 -11.10 -9.14 17.59
N GLU A 69 -12.24 -8.85 18.23
CA GLU A 69 -13.56 -9.35 17.85
C GLU A 69 -13.92 -9.13 16.36
N ARG A 70 -14.75 -10.03 15.83
CA ARG A 70 -15.24 -9.95 14.45
C ARG A 70 -16.26 -8.81 14.33
N GLY A 71 -15.81 -7.66 13.82
CA GLY A 71 -16.67 -6.51 13.55
C GLY A 71 -16.04 -5.17 13.89
N ILE A 72 -14.87 -5.15 14.55
CA ILE A 72 -14.23 -3.92 14.98
C ILE A 72 -13.96 -2.97 13.80
N ASP A 73 -14.29 -1.70 14.06
CA ASP A 73 -14.07 -0.60 13.14
C ASP A 73 -12.60 -0.43 12.80
N TYR A 74 -12.36 -0.27 11.51
CA TYR A 74 -11.02 -0.14 10.96
C TYR A 74 -10.33 1.16 11.39
N SER A 75 -11.08 2.26 11.43
CA SER A 75 -10.62 3.56 11.92
C SER A 75 -10.12 3.48 13.36
N SER A 76 -10.83 2.77 14.24
CA SER A 76 -10.45 2.57 15.64
C SER A 76 -9.12 1.81 15.77
N LEU A 77 -8.91 0.78 14.95
CA LEU A 77 -7.64 0.04 14.92
C LEU A 77 -6.49 0.89 14.37
N LEU A 78 -6.75 1.72 13.36
CA LEU A 78 -5.77 2.66 12.81
C LEU A 78 -5.31 3.67 13.86
N HIS A 79 -6.27 4.30 14.55
CA HIS A 79 -6.00 5.28 15.59
C HIS A 79 -5.19 4.67 16.74
N ARG A 80 -5.57 3.47 17.19
CA ARG A 80 -4.86 2.76 18.27
C ARG A 80 -3.39 2.49 17.95
N HIS A 81 -3.07 2.20 16.70
CA HIS A 81 -1.70 1.88 16.27
C HIS A 81 -0.93 3.08 15.70
N GLY A 82 -1.56 4.25 15.58
CA GLY A 82 -1.00 5.46 14.99
C GLY A 82 -0.70 5.32 13.49
N LEU A 83 -1.51 4.53 12.77
CA LEU A 83 -1.32 4.25 11.35
C LEU A 83 -2.35 5.03 10.52
N SER A 84 -1.91 5.61 9.41
CA SER A 84 -2.81 6.23 8.43
C SER A 84 -3.41 5.20 7.48
N SER A 85 -4.58 5.50 6.92
CA SER A 85 -5.19 4.66 5.90
C SER A 85 -4.31 4.60 4.65
N LEU A 86 -4.33 3.49 3.91
CA LEU A 86 -3.60 3.41 2.65
C LEU A 86 -4.16 4.40 1.62
N SER A 87 -5.46 4.72 1.65
CA SER A 87 -6.05 5.77 0.80
C SER A 87 -5.41 7.14 1.00
N ASP A 88 -5.26 7.59 2.25
CA ASP A 88 -4.71 8.92 2.54
C ASP A 88 -3.24 9.00 2.12
N ARG A 89 -2.49 7.93 2.36
CA ARG A 89 -1.08 7.82 1.93
C ARG A 89 -0.94 7.89 0.42
N ARG A 90 -1.83 7.23 -0.33
CA ARG A 90 -1.84 7.30 -1.81
C ARG A 90 -2.14 8.72 -2.28
N GLY A 91 -3.12 9.39 -1.66
CA GLY A 91 -3.43 10.78 -1.96
C GLY A 91 -2.21 11.69 -1.77
N PHE A 92 -1.53 11.54 -0.63
CA PHE A 92 -0.30 12.28 -0.34
C PHE A 92 0.82 11.99 -1.35
N GLN A 93 1.04 10.72 -1.71
CA GLN A 93 2.07 10.35 -2.68
C GLN A 93 1.75 10.83 -4.09
N CYS A 94 0.47 10.82 -4.49
CA CYS A 94 0.01 11.39 -5.74
C CYS A 94 0.29 12.90 -5.80
N SER A 95 -0.11 13.65 -4.77
CA SER A 95 0.16 15.09 -4.67
C SER A 95 1.67 15.39 -4.67
N LYS A 96 2.47 14.59 -3.95
CA LYS A 96 3.93 14.74 -3.92
C LYS A 96 4.56 14.45 -5.28
N PHE A 97 4.06 13.45 -6.00
CA PHE A 97 4.51 13.13 -7.35
C PHE A 97 4.15 14.25 -8.33
N MET A 98 2.92 14.75 -8.29
CA MET A 98 2.48 15.89 -9.10
C MET A 98 3.31 17.15 -8.85
N LEU A 99 3.59 17.47 -7.59
CA LEU A 99 4.45 18.60 -7.22
C LEU A 99 5.87 18.45 -7.79
N LYS A 100 6.42 17.24 -7.73
CA LYS A 100 7.74 16.92 -8.28
C LYS A 100 7.79 17.00 -9.81
N LEU A 101 6.69 16.65 -10.48
CA LEU A 101 6.54 16.83 -11.93
C LEU A 101 6.54 18.31 -12.31
N ILE A 102 5.72 19.13 -11.65
CA ILE A 102 5.63 20.58 -11.94
C ILE A 102 6.96 21.28 -11.68
N THR A 103 7.67 20.87 -10.62
CA THR A 103 8.97 21.46 -10.26
C THR A 103 10.15 20.92 -11.09
N ASN A 104 9.90 20.07 -12.11
CA ASN A 104 10.92 19.43 -12.95
C ASN A 104 12.04 18.75 -12.16
N LYS A 105 11.75 18.25 -10.95
CA LYS A 105 12.73 17.55 -10.08
C LYS A 105 12.77 16.05 -10.34
N ILE A 106 12.09 15.57 -11.38
CA ILE A 106 12.11 14.18 -11.80
C ILE A 106 12.94 14.14 -13.08
N ASP A 107 14.22 13.79 -12.94
CA ASP A 107 15.09 13.49 -14.07
C ASP A 107 14.64 12.15 -14.67
N CYS A 108 13.69 12.19 -15.61
CA CYS A 108 13.37 11.05 -16.43
C CYS A 108 14.38 11.00 -17.60
N PRO A 109 15.30 10.00 -17.64
CA PRO A 109 16.13 9.82 -18.81
C PRO A 109 15.24 9.56 -20.03
N TYR A 110 15.63 10.14 -21.15
CA TYR A 110 14.82 10.35 -22.35
C TYR A 110 14.19 9.13 -23.02
N LYS A 111 14.51 7.93 -22.57
CA LYS A 111 13.87 6.69 -23.00
C LYS A 111 12.42 6.54 -22.55
N TYR A 112 11.94 7.32 -21.57
CA TYR A 112 10.60 7.15 -20.98
C TYR A 112 9.58 8.25 -21.35
N TYR A 113 9.94 9.23 -22.18
CA TYR A 113 9.03 10.32 -22.56
C TYR A 113 7.75 9.87 -23.28
N GLY A 114 7.73 8.64 -23.84
CA GLY A 114 6.53 8.05 -24.43
C GLY A 114 5.46 7.64 -23.41
N LEU A 115 5.84 7.30 -22.17
CA LEU A 115 4.90 6.89 -21.12
C LEU A 115 4.32 8.08 -20.35
N CYS A 116 5.05 9.20 -20.30
CA CYS A 116 4.59 10.41 -19.61
C CYS A 116 3.50 11.18 -20.39
N LYS A 117 3.27 10.84 -21.67
CA LYS A 117 2.17 11.38 -22.49
C LYS A 117 0.81 10.70 -22.25
N LEU A 118 0.75 9.58 -21.52
CA LEU A 118 -0.46 8.76 -21.37
C LEU A 118 -1.28 9.05 -20.10
N SER A 119 -0.96 10.11 -19.35
CA SER A 119 -1.89 10.67 -18.36
C SER A 119 -2.94 11.58 -19.01
N CYS A 120 -3.45 11.21 -20.19
CA CYS A 120 -4.71 11.69 -20.74
C CYS A 120 -5.58 10.46 -21.07
N PRO A 121 -6.86 10.48 -20.70
CA PRO A 121 -7.70 9.30 -20.54
C PRO A 121 -8.13 8.74 -21.90
N GLU A 122 -8.19 7.40 -22.04
CA GLU A 122 -9.33 6.64 -22.61
C GLU A 122 -9.03 5.21 -23.13
N THR A 123 -7.78 4.72 -23.22
CA THR A 123 -7.53 3.46 -24.00
C THR A 123 -6.82 2.31 -23.30
N CYS A 124 -6.76 2.25 -21.96
CA CYS A 124 -6.12 1.12 -21.23
C CYS A 124 -7.07 -0.03 -20.86
N ILE A 125 -7.86 -0.55 -21.80
CA ILE A 125 -8.73 -1.73 -21.57
C ILE A 125 -8.02 -3.08 -21.86
N THR A 126 -6.90 -3.10 -22.60
CA THR A 126 -6.39 -4.37 -23.17
C THR A 126 -5.24 -5.06 -22.42
N LEU A 127 -4.63 -4.47 -21.40
CA LEU A 127 -3.49 -5.09 -20.69
C LEU A 127 -3.84 -5.77 -19.35
N CYS A 128 -5.11 -6.03 -19.09
CA CYS A 128 -5.60 -6.60 -17.82
C CYS A 128 -5.46 -8.14 -17.70
N GLY A 129 -4.81 -8.80 -18.66
CA GLY A 129 -4.74 -10.27 -18.75
C GLY A 129 -3.61 -10.95 -17.94
N GLU A 130 -2.42 -10.34 -17.84
CA GLU A 130 -1.21 -11.10 -17.43
C GLU A 130 -0.75 -10.87 -15.98
N TRP A 131 -1.27 -9.86 -15.27
CA TRP A 131 -0.74 -9.46 -13.97
C TRP A 131 -1.31 -10.23 -12.76
N ARG A 132 -2.22 -11.19 -12.98
CA ARG A 132 -2.75 -12.06 -11.91
C ARG A 132 -1.71 -12.96 -11.26
N ARG A 133 -0.55 -13.20 -11.90
CA ARG A 133 0.51 -14.07 -11.36
C ARG A 133 1.47 -13.41 -10.37
N PHE A 134 1.53 -12.07 -10.31
CA PHE A 134 2.49 -11.39 -9.43
C PHE A 134 1.93 -11.00 -8.06
N ILE A 135 0.61 -11.17 -7.86
CA ILE A 135 -0.09 -10.80 -6.63
C ILE A 135 -0.92 -11.98 -6.12
N TRP A 136 -0.35 -13.18 -6.04
CA TRP A 136 -0.77 -14.24 -5.11
C TRP A 136 0.46 -15.03 -4.68
#